data_AF-A0A0F3ISB3-F1
#
_entry.id   AF-A0A0F3ISB3-F1
#
_cell.length_a   1.000
_cell.length_b   1.000
_cell.length_c   1.000
_cell.angle_alpha   90.00
_cell.angle_beta   90.00
_cell.angle_gamma   90.00
#
_symmetry.space_group_name_H-M   'P 1'
#
loop_
_entity.id
_entity.type
_entity.pdbx_description
1 polymer ?
#
loop_
_entity_poly.entity_id
_entity_poly.type
_entity_poly.pdbx_seq_one_letter_code
_entity_poly.pdbx_strand_id
1 'polypeptide(L)'
;MTHTYHAALATIIAQKKSIDGIISARDRAARESAEQEASQLLRCRELWRTQYLPRLQHALHDVNEALDEAGIHLRDIPQRGPEPFISSILFVLFFDGQPEGEKLRIGFDRTGVLTVQRLDPREKLLETLPASALDAEACGRLLTEFVATICNAHFAKLNG
;
A
#
# COMPACT_ATOMS: atom_id res chain seq x y z
N MET A 1 29.02 -52.33 -32.78
CA MET A 1 28.99 -51.41 -31.60
C MET A 1 28.72 -49.94 -31.96
N THR A 2 28.72 -49.54 -33.24
CA THR A 2 28.48 -48.15 -33.68
C THR A 2 27.00 -47.73 -33.71
N HIS A 3 26.08 -48.65 -34.00
CA HIS A 3 24.64 -48.34 -34.07
C HIS A 3 24.00 -47.91 -32.75
N THR A 4 24.46 -48.43 -31.61
CA THR A 4 23.93 -48.09 -30.28
C THR A 4 24.35 -46.70 -29.82
N TYR A 5 25.54 -46.23 -30.21
CA TYR A 5 26.03 -44.89 -29.88
C TYR A 5 25.24 -43.79 -30.61
N HIS A 6 24.96 -43.98 -31.91
CA HIS A 6 24.17 -43.01 -32.67
C HIS A 6 22.72 -42.91 -32.17
N ALA A 7 22.13 -44.03 -31.77
CA ALA A 7 20.79 -44.05 -31.16
C ALA A 7 20.76 -43.33 -29.80
N ALA A 8 21.76 -43.57 -28.94
CA ALA A 8 21.88 -42.88 -27.65
C ALA A 8 22.08 -41.36 -27.82
N LEU A 9 22.91 -40.96 -28.80
CA LEU A 9 23.18 -39.54 -29.09
C LEU A 9 21.95 -38.83 -29.65
N ALA A 10 21.16 -39.50 -30.51
CA ALA A 10 19.89 -38.97 -31.00
C ALA A 10 18.87 -38.77 -29.87
N THR A 11 18.79 -39.71 -28.93
CA THR A 11 17.93 -39.61 -27.74
C THR A 11 18.33 -38.44 -26.84
N ILE A 12 19.63 -38.26 -26.59
CA ILE A 12 20.14 -37.12 -25.79
C ILE A 12 19.83 -35.79 -26.48
N ILE A 13 19.99 -35.69 -27.80
CA ILE A 13 19.65 -34.49 -28.56
C ILE A 13 18.13 -34.19 -28.50
N ALA A 14 17.29 -35.22 -28.61
CA ALA A 14 15.84 -35.07 -28.49
C ALA A 14 15.42 -34.63 -27.07
N GLN A 15 16.04 -35.20 -26.04
CA GLN A 15 15.80 -34.82 -24.65
C GLN A 15 16.24 -33.37 -24.38
N LYS A 16 17.39 -32.94 -24.89
CA LYS A 16 17.85 -31.55 -24.77
C LYS A 16 16.87 -30.57 -25.43
N LYS A 17 16.42 -30.85 -26.65
CA LYS A 17 15.42 -30.02 -27.34
C LYS A 17 14.10 -29.91 -26.57
N SER A 18 13.68 -31.01 -25.94
CA SER A 18 12.48 -31.03 -25.09
C SER A 18 12.65 -30.13 -23.85
N ILE A 19 13.79 -30.24 -23.16
CA ILE A 19 14.12 -29.40 -22.01
C ILE A 19 14.18 -27.92 -22.39
N ASP A 20 14.84 -27.58 -23.50
CA ASP A 20 14.93 -26.20 -24.01
C ASP A 20 13.52 -25.65 -24.32
N GLY A 21 12.62 -26.48 -24.87
CA GLY A 21 11.22 -26.12 -25.09
C GLY A 21 10.44 -25.84 -23.80
N ILE A 22 10.65 -26.66 -22.76
CA ILE A 22 10.03 -26.47 -21.43
C ILE A 22 10.54 -25.19 -20.78
N ILE A 23 11.85 -24.92 -20.81
CA ILE A 23 12.45 -23.70 -20.26
C ILE A 23 11.88 -22.47 -20.98
N SER A 24 11.86 -22.48 -22.32
CA SER A 24 11.28 -21.39 -23.11
C SER A 24 9.79 -21.15 -22.84
N ALA A 25 9.02 -22.22 -22.60
CA ALA A 25 7.61 -22.10 -22.23
C ALA A 25 7.43 -21.52 -20.82
N ARG A 26 8.25 -21.93 -19.85
CA ARG A 26 8.22 -21.38 -18.49
C ARG A 26 8.65 -19.92 -18.46
N ASP A 27 9.65 -19.54 -19.25
CA ASP A 27 10.10 -18.14 -19.35
C ASP A 27 9.02 -17.23 -19.96
N ARG A 28 8.28 -17.72 -20.96
CA ARG A 28 7.11 -17.01 -21.50
C ARG A 28 6.00 -16.87 -20.46
N ALA A 29 5.62 -17.95 -19.78
CA ALA A 29 4.59 -17.91 -18.75
C ALA A 29 4.97 -16.96 -17.59
N ALA A 30 6.25 -16.93 -17.19
CA ALA A 30 6.73 -16.02 -16.15
C ALA A 30 6.65 -14.55 -16.58
N ARG A 31 6.96 -14.23 -17.85
CA ARG A 31 6.83 -12.88 -18.40
C ARG A 31 5.37 -12.45 -18.51
N GLU A 32 4.51 -13.32 -19.03
CA GLU A 32 3.07 -13.06 -19.16
C GLU A 32 2.42 -12.83 -17.79
N SER A 33 2.81 -13.61 -16.76
CA SER A 33 2.36 -13.41 -15.38
C SER A 33 2.82 -12.05 -14.83
N ALA A 34 4.09 -11.70 -15.02
CA ALA A 34 4.64 -10.42 -14.57
C ALA A 34 3.98 -9.21 -15.27
N GLU A 35 3.68 -9.32 -16.56
CA GLU A 35 2.98 -8.27 -17.32
C GLU A 35 1.52 -8.11 -16.89
N GLN A 36 0.82 -9.21 -16.59
CA GLN A 36 -0.53 -9.17 -16.04
C GLN A 36 -0.56 -8.54 -14.65
N GLU A 37 0.34 -8.94 -13.76
CA GLU A 37 0.49 -8.34 -12.44
C GLU A 37 0.82 -6.84 -12.55
N ALA A 38 1.77 -6.46 -13.40
CA ALA A 38 2.11 -5.06 -13.64
C ALA A 38 0.89 -4.25 -14.14
N SER A 39 0.09 -4.82 -15.04
CA SER A 39 -1.12 -4.19 -15.56
C SER A 39 -2.20 -4.02 -14.47
N GLN A 40 -2.38 -5.02 -13.61
CA GLN A 40 -3.28 -4.92 -12.46
C GLN A 40 -2.81 -3.87 -11.45
N LEU A 41 -1.51 -3.84 -11.14
CA LEU A 41 -0.92 -2.84 -10.24
C LEU A 41 -1.08 -1.41 -10.79
N LEU A 42 -0.89 -1.21 -12.10
CA LEU A 42 -1.13 0.08 -12.74
C LEU A 42 -2.61 0.48 -12.66
N ARG A 43 -3.53 -0.46 -12.83
CA ARG A 43 -4.97 -0.23 -12.68
C ARG A 43 -5.33 0.17 -11.24
N CYS A 44 -4.82 -0.55 -10.24
CA CYS A 44 -5.05 -0.23 -8.82
C CYS A 44 -4.47 1.15 -8.46
N ARG A 45 -3.26 1.47 -8.94
CA ARG A 45 -2.65 2.78 -8.76
C ARG A 45 -3.49 3.89 -9.39
N GLU A 46 -4.05 3.67 -10.57
CA GLU A 46 -4.86 4.66 -11.25
C GLU A 46 -6.21 4.87 -10.56
N LEU A 47 -6.87 3.80 -10.11
CA LEU A 47 -8.10 3.89 -9.30
C LEU A 47 -7.86 4.67 -8.00
N TRP A 48 -6.74 4.42 -7.32
CA TRP A 48 -6.34 5.20 -6.15
C TRP A 48 -6.19 6.68 -6.47
N ARG A 49 -5.41 7.00 -7.49
CA ARG A 49 -5.11 8.39 -7.88
C ARG A 49 -6.36 9.16 -8.31
N THR A 50 -7.26 8.49 -9.04
CA THR A 50 -8.40 9.17 -9.70
C THR A 50 -9.69 9.13 -8.90
N GLN A 51 -9.88 8.15 -8.01
CA GLN A 51 -11.15 7.96 -7.31
C GLN A 51 -11.01 8.04 -5.80
N TYR A 52 -10.08 7.28 -5.22
CA TYR A 52 -10.00 7.15 -3.76
C TYR A 52 -9.31 8.35 -3.10
N LEU A 53 -8.17 8.80 -3.65
CA LEU A 53 -7.42 9.94 -3.14
C LEU A 53 -8.27 11.22 -3.10
N PRO A 54 -9.00 11.61 -4.17
CA PRO A 54 -9.83 12.82 -4.14
C PRO A 54 -10.97 12.75 -3.11
N ARG A 55 -11.59 11.58 -2.94
CA ARG A 55 -12.65 11.39 -1.92
C ARG A 55 -12.11 11.50 -0.50
N LEU A 56 -10.93 10.93 -0.27
CA LEU A 56 -10.22 11.06 1.00
C LEU A 56 -9.85 12.53 1.26
N GLN A 57 -9.35 13.25 0.24
CA GLN A 57 -9.04 14.67 0.31
C GLN A 57 -10.27 15.52 0.63
N HIS A 58 -11.44 15.19 0.09
CA HIS A 58 -12.68 15.89 0.40
C HIS A 58 -13.11 15.65 1.86
N ALA A 59 -13.10 14.40 2.33
CA ALA A 59 -13.41 14.09 3.74
C ALA A 59 -12.41 14.77 4.70
N LEU A 60 -11.16 14.90 4.27
CA LEU A 60 -10.11 15.60 5.00
C LEU A 60 -10.26 17.11 5.02
N HIS A 61 -10.84 17.70 3.98
CA HIS A 61 -11.09 19.13 3.92
C HIS A 61 -12.05 19.54 5.04
N ASP A 62 -13.15 18.80 5.21
CA ASP A 62 -14.14 19.03 6.28
C ASP A 62 -13.50 18.90 7.68
N VAL A 63 -12.58 17.95 7.85
CA VAL A 63 -11.81 17.78 9.09
C VAL A 63 -10.80 18.93 9.28
N ASN A 64 -10.13 19.37 8.22
CA ASN A 64 -9.15 20.44 8.28
C ASN A 64 -9.78 21.78 8.65
N GLU A 65 -10.99 22.09 8.18
CA GLU A 65 -11.69 23.32 8.60
C GLU A 65 -11.91 23.34 10.12
N ALA A 66 -12.35 22.22 10.70
CA ALA A 66 -12.53 22.10 12.15
C ALA A 66 -11.19 22.15 12.93
N LEU A 67 -10.11 21.64 12.36
CA LEU A 67 -8.78 21.65 12.98
C LEU A 67 -8.12 23.04 12.90
N ASP A 68 -8.31 23.78 11.81
CA ASP A 68 -7.75 25.11 11.63
C ASP A 68 -8.36 26.12 12.63
N GLU A 69 -9.66 26.01 12.95
CA GLU A 69 -10.29 26.77 14.03
C GLU A 69 -9.63 26.52 15.40
N ALA A 70 -9.06 25.32 15.58
CA ALA A 70 -8.35 24.90 16.79
C ALA A 70 -6.82 25.13 16.73
N GLY A 71 -6.29 25.69 15.64
CA GLY A 71 -4.84 25.88 15.44
C GLY A 71 -4.04 24.59 15.24
N ILE A 72 -4.72 23.49 14.86
CA ILE A 72 -4.12 22.18 14.61
C ILE A 72 -3.98 22.02 13.09
N HIS A 73 -2.81 21.60 12.63
CA HIS A 73 -2.60 21.39 11.19
C HIS A 73 -2.37 19.92 10.88
N LEU A 74 -3.17 19.38 9.97
CA LEU A 74 -2.95 18.06 9.39
C LEU A 74 -2.15 18.19 8.11
N ARG A 75 -1.08 17.40 7.98
CA ARG A 75 -0.28 17.33 6.75
C ARG A 75 -0.29 15.94 6.17
N ASP A 76 -0.53 15.86 4.86
CA ASP A 76 -0.39 14.66 4.06
C ASP A 76 1.01 14.58 3.45
N ILE A 77 1.65 13.42 3.60
CA ILE A 77 2.96 13.14 3.03
C ILE A 77 2.79 11.92 2.13
N PRO A 78 2.74 12.11 0.79
CA PRO A 78 2.70 11.00 -0.14
C PRO A 78 3.97 10.16 0.01
N GLN A 79 3.81 8.85 0.19
CA GLN A 79 4.95 7.93 0.25
C GLN A 79 4.84 6.88 -0.85
N ARG A 80 5.98 6.48 -1.40
CA ARG A 80 6.07 5.18 -2.06
C ARG A 80 5.77 4.14 -0.99
N GLY A 81 4.80 3.28 -1.25
CA GLY A 81 4.38 2.29 -0.26
C GLY A 81 5.57 1.44 0.17
N PRO A 82 5.99 1.46 1.44
CA PRO A 82 6.90 0.43 1.93
C PRO A 82 6.18 -0.91 1.79
N GLU A 83 6.88 -2.00 1.47
CA GLU A 83 6.22 -3.31 1.37
C GLU A 83 5.37 -3.58 2.63
N PRO A 84 4.09 -4.00 2.48
CA PRO A 84 3.44 -4.52 1.28
C PRO A 84 2.66 -3.49 0.42
N PHE A 85 2.73 -2.20 0.72
CA PHE A 85 1.91 -1.17 0.07
C PHE A 85 2.35 -0.88 -1.37
N ILE A 86 1.39 -0.71 -2.29
CA ILE A 86 1.67 -0.13 -3.62
C ILE A 86 1.85 1.39 -3.49
N SER A 87 1.00 2.01 -2.68
CA SER A 87 1.00 3.45 -2.40
C SER A 87 0.37 3.69 -1.04
N SER A 88 0.86 4.71 -0.34
CA SER A 88 0.30 5.12 0.95
C SER A 88 0.43 6.63 1.13
N ILE A 89 -0.42 7.16 2.01
CA ILE A 89 -0.37 8.52 2.50
C ILE A 89 -0.11 8.43 3.99
N LEU A 90 0.85 9.22 4.45
CA LEU A 90 1.14 9.38 5.87
C LEU A 90 0.53 10.71 6.33
N PHE A 91 -0.25 10.64 7.39
CA PHE A 91 -0.84 11.79 8.08
C PHE A 91 -0.05 12.09 9.34
N VAL A 92 0.32 13.37 9.47
CA VAL A 92 1.02 13.90 10.64
C VAL A 92 0.23 15.10 11.16
N LEU A 93 -0.12 15.06 12.44
CA LEU A 93 -0.74 16.17 13.15
C LEU A 93 0.33 17.10 13.70
N PHE A 94 0.08 18.40 13.64
CA PHE A 94 0.92 19.43 14.22
C PHE A 94 0.12 20.26 15.22
N PHE A 95 0.66 20.42 16.42
CA PHE A 95 0.19 21.36 17.44
C PHE A 95 1.27 22.40 17.67
N ASP A 96 0.92 23.69 17.60
CA ASP A 96 1.87 24.82 17.75
C ASP A 96 3.14 24.68 16.88
N GLY A 97 2.98 24.12 15.67
CA GLY A 97 4.07 23.89 14.73
C GLY A 97 4.98 22.70 15.05
N GLN A 98 4.71 21.93 16.11
CA GLN A 98 5.42 20.70 16.45
C GLN A 98 4.64 19.47 16.00
N PRO A 99 5.28 18.49 15.34
CA PRO A 99 4.62 17.25 14.95
C PRO A 99 4.32 16.40 16.19
N GLU A 100 3.12 15.82 16.24
CA GLU A 100 2.78 14.83 17.25
C GLU A 100 3.58 13.54 17.08
N GLY A 101 3.72 12.82 18.20
CA GLY A 101 4.54 11.61 18.24
C GLY A 101 3.95 10.47 17.40
N GLU A 102 2.63 10.40 17.27
CA GLU A 102 1.97 9.36 16.48
C GLU A 102 1.67 9.81 15.05
N LYS A 103 1.82 8.89 14.11
CA LYS A 103 1.50 9.09 12.69
C LYS A 103 0.46 8.08 12.25
N LEU A 104 -0.37 8.43 11.27
CA LEU A 104 -1.30 7.49 10.66
C LEU A 104 -0.92 7.24 9.22
N ARG A 105 -0.70 5.98 8.84
CA ARG A 105 -0.50 5.59 7.45
C ARG A 105 -1.78 4.94 6.94
N ILE A 106 -2.31 5.48 5.85
CA ILE A 106 -3.39 4.86 5.08
C ILE A 106 -2.79 4.44 3.75
N GLY A 107 -2.87 3.16 3.42
CA GLY A 107 -2.35 2.64 2.17
C GLY A 107 -3.13 1.43 1.71
N PHE A 108 -2.90 1.01 0.47
CA PHE A 108 -3.43 -0.24 -0.06
C PHE A 108 -2.30 -1.14 -0.54
N ASP A 109 -2.45 -2.43 -0.31
CA ASP A 109 -1.47 -3.43 -0.67
C ASP A 109 -1.62 -3.89 -2.13
N ARG A 110 -0.76 -4.85 -2.53
CA ARG A 110 -0.78 -5.43 -3.88
C ARG A 110 -2.08 -6.16 -4.23
N THR A 111 -2.87 -6.54 -3.23
CA THR A 111 -4.16 -7.21 -3.39
C THR A 111 -5.32 -6.22 -3.48
N GLY A 112 -5.06 -4.91 -3.33
CA GLY A 112 -6.08 -3.86 -3.31
C GLY A 112 -6.79 -3.72 -1.96
N VAL A 113 -6.31 -4.41 -0.93
CA VAL A 113 -6.83 -4.28 0.43
C VAL A 113 -6.27 -3.01 1.03
N LEU A 114 -7.16 -2.12 1.44
CA LEU A 114 -6.77 -0.94 2.19
C LEU A 114 -6.29 -1.36 3.59
N THR A 115 -5.43 -0.57 4.21
CA THR A 115 -4.97 -0.81 5.58
C THR A 115 -4.68 0.53 6.21
N VAL A 116 -5.08 0.66 7.47
CA VAL A 116 -4.77 1.81 8.30
C VAL A 116 -3.78 1.34 9.36
N GLN A 117 -2.67 2.06 9.51
CA GLN A 117 -1.63 1.76 10.48
C GLN A 117 -1.37 2.97 11.36
N ARG A 118 -1.36 2.76 12.67
CA ARG A 118 -0.80 3.74 13.62
C ARG A 118 0.67 3.45 13.80
N LEU A 119 1.48 4.49 13.69
CA LEU A 119 2.92 4.41 13.76
C LEU A 119 3.45 5.34 14.85
N ASP A 120 4.60 4.98 15.41
CA ASP A 120 5.36 5.83 16.31
C ASP A 120 6.11 6.94 15.54
N PRO A 121 6.86 7.84 16.22
CA PRO A 121 7.55 8.94 15.55
C PRO A 121 8.59 8.47 14.52
N ARG A 122 9.16 7.27 14.75
CA ARG A 122 10.16 6.61 13.92
C ARG A 122 9.53 5.69 12.87
N GLU A 123 8.22 5.79 12.67
CA GLU A 123 7.43 4.98 11.72
C GLU A 123 7.39 3.49 12.04
N LYS A 124 7.66 3.11 13.30
CA LYS A 124 7.46 1.75 13.77
C LYS A 124 5.98 1.50 13.96
N LEU A 125 5.51 0.35 13.49
CA LEU A 125 4.13 -0.07 13.63
C LEU A 125 3.74 -0.22 15.11
N LEU A 126 2.69 0.49 15.52
CA LEU A 126 2.05 0.36 16.82
C LEU A 126 0.81 -0.53 16.72
N GLU A 127 -0.02 -0.26 15.71
CA GLU A 127 -1.32 -0.92 15.51
C GLU A 127 -1.64 -1.00 14.02
N THR A 128 -2.23 -2.12 13.60
CA THR A 128 -2.79 -2.28 12.25
C THR A 128 -4.28 -2.54 12.35
N LEU A 129 -5.05 -1.78 11.59
CA LEU A 129 -6.47 -2.00 11.40
C LEU A 129 -6.66 -2.54 9.97
N PRO A 130 -6.93 -3.85 9.81
CA PRO A 130 -7.13 -4.45 8.49
C PRO A 130 -8.40 -3.88 7.85
N ALA A 131 -8.28 -3.36 6.63
CA ALA A 131 -9.39 -2.69 5.96
C ALA A 131 -10.14 -3.57 4.96
N SER A 132 -10.13 -4.89 5.18
CA SER A 132 -10.86 -5.87 4.38
C SER A 132 -12.39 -5.65 4.31
N ALA A 133 -12.91 -4.67 5.07
CA ALA A 133 -14.32 -4.27 5.10
C ALA A 133 -14.57 -2.76 4.84
N LEU A 134 -13.55 -1.97 4.51
CA LEU A 134 -13.68 -0.50 4.49
C LEU A 134 -13.61 0.04 3.06
N ASP A 135 -14.68 0.73 2.63
CA ASP A 135 -14.66 1.57 1.44
C ASP A 135 -14.04 2.95 1.76
N ALA A 136 -13.99 3.84 0.76
CA ALA A 136 -13.41 5.17 0.91
C ALA A 136 -14.11 6.03 1.97
N GLU A 137 -15.42 5.84 2.18
CA GLU A 137 -16.20 6.55 3.20
C GLU A 137 -15.78 6.08 4.60
N ALA A 138 -15.61 4.77 4.76
CA ALA A 138 -15.19 4.19 6.02
C ALA A 138 -13.73 4.54 6.37
N CYS A 139 -12.88 4.77 5.37
CA CYS A 139 -11.54 5.35 5.56
C CYS A 139 -11.60 6.78 6.08
N GLY A 140 -12.49 7.61 5.53
CA GLY A 140 -12.73 8.97 6.00
C GLY A 140 -13.17 8.99 7.47
N ARG A 141 -14.13 8.14 7.86
CA ARG A 141 -14.60 8.04 9.25
C ARG A 141 -13.49 7.65 10.23
N LEU A 142 -12.67 6.64 9.89
CA LEU A 142 -11.57 6.21 10.76
C LEU A 142 -10.51 7.29 10.94
N LEU A 143 -10.25 8.07 9.89
CA LEU A 143 -9.34 9.21 9.96
C LEU A 143 -9.91 10.28 10.91
N THR A 144 -11.21 10.56 10.85
CA THR A 144 -11.90 11.44 11.80
C THR A 144 -11.78 10.91 13.25
N GLU A 145 -12.03 9.62 13.48
CA GLU A 145 -11.94 9.00 14.81
C GLU A 145 -10.51 9.02 15.38
N PHE A 146 -9.51 8.76 14.54
CA PHE A 146 -8.10 8.85 14.92
C PHE A 146 -7.72 10.28 15.33
N VAL A 147 -8.07 11.27 14.49
CA VAL A 147 -7.81 12.68 14.78
C VAL A 147 -8.49 13.10 16.07
N ALA A 148 -9.77 12.76 16.25
CA ALA A 148 -10.52 13.07 17.48
C ALA A 148 -9.88 12.44 18.72
N THR A 149 -9.40 11.19 18.61
CA THR A 149 -8.73 10.49 19.72
C THR A 149 -7.45 11.19 20.15
N ILE A 150 -6.60 11.58 19.20
CA ILE A 150 -5.35 12.30 19.49
C ILE A 150 -5.64 13.68 20.06
N CYS A 151 -6.57 14.43 19.47
CA CYS A 151 -6.94 15.76 19.95
C CYS A 151 -7.48 15.69 21.38
N ASN A 152 -8.40 14.76 21.67
CA ASN A 152 -8.94 14.56 23.01
C ASN A 152 -7.85 14.22 24.03
N ALA A 153 -6.91 13.34 23.68
CA ALA A 153 -5.79 12.98 24.53
C ALA A 153 -4.84 14.16 24.78
N HIS A 154 -4.63 15.01 23.77
CA HIS A 154 -3.82 16.22 23.90
C HIS A 154 -4.52 17.27 24.78
N PHE A 155 -5.78 17.59 24.52
CA PHE A 155 -6.55 18.54 25.33
C PHE A 155 -6.72 18.09 26.78
N ALA A 156 -6.86 16.79 27.04
CA ALA A 156 -6.88 16.26 28.41
C ALA A 156 -5.57 16.55 29.18
N LYS A 157 -4.41 16.56 28.50
CA LYS A 157 -3.11 16.91 29.11
C LYS A 157 -2.95 18.40 29.38
N LEU A 158 -3.64 19.27 28.64
CA LEU A 158 -3.62 20.72 28.84
C LEU A 158 -4.55 21.18 29.97
N ASN A 159 -5.60 20.40 30.25
CA ASN A 159 -6.62 20.70 31.27
C ASN A 159 -6.37 20.03 32.63
N GLY A 160 -5.27 19.29 32.79
CA GLY A 160 -4.85 18.65 34.05
C GLY A 160 -3.49 19.15 34.51
#